data_AF-A0A7X7FRI1-F1
#
_entry.id   AF-A0A7X7FRI1-F1
#
_cell.length_a   1.000
_cell.length_b   1.000
_cell.length_c   1.000
_cell.angle_alpha   90.00
_cell.angle_beta   90.00
_cell.angle_gamma   90.00
#
_symmetry.space_group_name_H-M   'P 1'
#
loop_
_entity.id
_entity.type
_entity.pdbx_description
1 polymer ?
#
loop_
_entity_poly.entity_id
_entity_poly.type
_entity_poly.pdbx_seq_one_letter_code
_entity_poly.pdbx_strand_id
1 'polypeptide(L)'
;MITGYGTIESAVEAIKMGAYDYLTKPIIDDEIRLVVERALQQQSLIRENRTLREALDLRFNLDNIVGHDYKMLKIFDLIEAVADSRTTVLIQGDSGTGKTMIARAIHHRSDRRDKPFVEVSCGAIPESLLESELFGHVKG
;
A
#
# COMPACT_ATOMS: atom_id res chain seq x y z
N MET A 1 15.89 -23.12 -0.41
CA MET A 1 16.11 -24.47 0.17
C MET A 1 17.04 -25.21 -0.79
N ILE A 2 18.11 -25.86 -0.31
CA ILE A 2 19.08 -26.56 -1.17
C ILE A 2 18.91 -28.06 -0.95
N THR A 3 18.51 -28.82 -1.96
CA THR A 3 18.30 -30.28 -1.83
C THR A 3 19.17 -31.07 -2.80
N GLY A 4 19.53 -32.31 -2.41
CA GLY A 4 20.60 -33.07 -3.05
C GLY A 4 20.21 -33.89 -4.28
N TYR A 5 18.93 -34.25 -4.43
CA TYR A 5 18.38 -34.96 -5.60
C TYR A 5 16.92 -34.53 -5.76
N GLY A 6 16.71 -33.51 -6.57
CA GLY A 6 15.41 -32.85 -6.71
C GLY A 6 14.62 -33.34 -7.90
N THR A 7 13.45 -33.96 -7.69
CA THR A 7 12.45 -34.12 -8.75
C THR A 7 11.73 -32.78 -8.97
N ILE A 8 11.26 -32.53 -10.20
CA ILE A 8 10.49 -31.31 -10.55
C ILE A 8 9.31 -31.09 -9.59
N GLU A 9 8.68 -32.17 -9.12
CA GLU A 9 7.57 -32.14 -8.16
C GLU A 9 7.97 -31.50 -6.83
N SER A 10 9.13 -31.89 -6.28
CA SER A 10 9.64 -31.29 -5.02
C SER A 10 10.01 -29.81 -5.17
N ALA A 11 10.44 -29.41 -6.38
CA ALA A 11 10.72 -28.01 -6.70
C ALA A 11 9.45 -27.17 -6.70
N VAL A 12 8.39 -27.68 -7.36
CA VAL A 12 7.09 -27.02 -7.41
C VAL A 12 6.47 -26.92 -6.02
N GLU A 13 6.58 -27.95 -5.20
CA GLU A 13 6.08 -27.93 -3.83
C GLU A 13 6.82 -26.92 -2.95
N ALA A 14 8.15 -26.83 -3.08
CA ALA A 14 8.95 -25.84 -2.37
C ALA A 14 8.55 -24.39 -2.72
N ILE A 15 8.35 -24.09 -4.01
CA ILE A 15 7.90 -22.76 -4.46
C ILE A 15 6.49 -22.46 -3.92
N LYS A 16 5.57 -23.44 -3.94
CA LYS A 16 4.22 -23.29 -3.36
C LYS A 16 4.24 -23.01 -1.86
N MET A 17 5.20 -23.56 -1.13
CA MET A 17 5.40 -23.29 0.30
C MET A 17 6.10 -21.95 0.58
N GLY A 18 6.38 -21.14 -0.45
CA GLY A 18 6.99 -19.81 -0.32
C GLY A 18 8.52 -19.81 -0.39
N ALA A 19 9.14 -20.89 -0.87
CA ALA A 19 10.55 -20.82 -1.23
C ALA A 19 10.74 -19.82 -2.38
N TYR A 20 11.76 -18.96 -2.25
CA TYR A 20 12.09 -17.96 -3.26
C TYR A 20 12.54 -18.61 -4.58
N ASP A 21 13.42 -19.59 -4.49
CA ASP A 21 13.94 -20.32 -5.63
C ASP A 21 14.40 -21.72 -5.23
N TYR A 22 14.54 -22.61 -6.22
CA TYR A 22 14.89 -24.00 -6.06
C TYR A 22 16.17 -24.33 -6.85
N LEU A 23 17.23 -24.72 -6.13
CA LEU A 23 18.53 -25.06 -6.73
C LEU A 23 18.77 -26.58 -6.66
N THR A 24 19.04 -27.19 -7.81
CA THR A 24 19.40 -28.61 -7.94
C THR A 24 20.91 -28.81 -7.85
N LYS A 25 21.36 -29.87 -7.16
CA LYS A 25 22.77 -30.30 -7.25
C LYS A 25 23.04 -31.01 -8.60
N PRO A 26 24.26 -30.92 -9.15
CA PRO A 26 25.40 -30.13 -8.65
C PRO A 26 25.15 -28.63 -8.88
N ILE A 27 25.41 -27.83 -7.85
CA ILE A 27 25.12 -26.40 -7.89
C ILE A 27 26.27 -25.68 -8.58
N ILE A 28 25.93 -24.79 -9.51
CA ILE A 28 26.88 -23.93 -10.20
C ILE A 28 27.00 -22.62 -9.41
N ASP A 29 28.22 -22.18 -9.11
CA ASP A 29 28.46 -20.96 -8.30
C ASP A 29 27.77 -19.72 -8.89
N ASP A 30 27.73 -19.60 -10.22
CA ASP A 30 27.06 -18.50 -10.92
C ASP A 30 25.54 -18.51 -10.72
N GLU A 31 24.91 -19.69 -10.61
CA GLU A 31 23.47 -19.81 -10.33
C GLU A 31 23.14 -19.37 -8.90
N ILE A 32 23.97 -19.74 -7.91
CA ILE A 32 23.81 -19.24 -6.53
C ILE A 32 23.91 -17.72 -6.52
N ARG A 33 24.93 -17.17 -7.19
CA ARG A 33 25.17 -15.73 -7.20
C ARG A 33 23.97 -14.98 -7.79
N LEU A 34 23.43 -15.47 -8.90
CA LEU A 34 22.25 -14.87 -9.54
C LEU A 34 21.01 -14.93 -8.65
N VAL A 35 20.74 -16.07 -8.01
CA VAL A 35 19.57 -16.23 -7.12
C VAL A 35 19.69 -15.32 -5.89
N VAL A 36 20.89 -15.25 -5.29
CA VAL A 36 21.15 -14.38 -4.14
C VAL A 36 21.00 -12.91 -4.53
N GLU A 37 21.55 -12.50 -5.67
CA GLU A 37 21.45 -11.11 -6.14
C GLU A 37 19.99 -10.70 -6.38
N ARG A 38 19.20 -11.55 -7.03
CA ARG A 38 17.77 -11.31 -7.25
C ARG A 38 16.98 -11.27 -5.95
N ALA A 39 17.28 -12.17 -5.01
CA ALA A 39 16.63 -12.20 -3.70
C ALA A 39 16.91 -10.91 -2.91
N LEU A 40 18.16 -10.44 -2.92
CA LEU A 40 18.56 -9.19 -2.25
C LEU A 40 17.91 -7.97 -2.89
N GLN A 41 17.86 -7.89 -4.22
CA GLN A 41 17.17 -6.80 -4.93
C GLN A 41 15.68 -6.75 -4.59
N GLN A 42 15.00 -7.89 -4.63
CA GLN A 42 13.59 -7.97 -4.28
C GLN A 42 13.35 -7.59 -2.81
N GLN A 43 14.20 -8.05 -1.89
CA GLN A 43 14.10 -7.67 -0.48
C GLN A 43 14.33 -6.17 -0.28
N SER A 44 15.27 -5.56 -1.01
CA SER A 44 15.51 -4.12 -1.00
C SER A 44 14.28 -3.35 -1.46
N LEU A 45 13.68 -3.75 -2.59
CA LEU A 45 12.48 -3.11 -3.14
C LEU A 45 11.29 -3.21 -2.17
N ILE A 46 11.08 -4.39 -1.56
CA ILE A 46 10.01 -4.58 -0.57
C ILE A 46 10.25 -3.68 0.65
N ARG A 47 11.50 -3.60 1.12
CA ARG A 47 11.86 -2.79 2.29
C ARG A 47 11.71 -1.30 2.02
N GLU A 48 12.13 -0.84 0.86
CA GLU A 48 11.99 0.55 0.43
C GLU A 48 10.51 0.92 0.26
N ASN A 49 9.72 0.07 -0.41
CA ASN A 49 8.29 0.31 -0.55
C ASN A 49 7.59 0.39 0.82
N ARG A 50 7.96 -0.50 1.75
CA ARG A 50 7.47 -0.46 3.13
C ARG A 50 7.89 0.82 3.85
N THR A 51 9.16 1.21 3.76
CA THR A 51 9.68 2.41 4.42
C THR A 51 9.01 3.68 3.87
N LEU A 52 8.80 3.77 2.56
CA LEU A 52 8.09 4.88 1.91
C LEU A 52 6.62 4.94 2.35
N ARG A 53 5.95 3.78 2.46
CA ARG A 53 4.58 3.70 2.99
C ARG A 53 4.51 4.15 4.45
N GLU A 54 5.40 3.62 5.29
CA GLU A 54 5.47 3.98 6.72
C GLU A 54 5.79 5.47 6.92
N ALA A 55 6.67 6.05 6.10
CA ALA A 55 6.99 7.49 6.15
C ALA A 55 5.80 8.38 5.75
N LEU A 56 4.96 7.93 4.81
CA LEU A 56 3.71 8.60 4.48
C LEU A 56 2.70 8.48 5.63
N ASP A 57 2.54 7.30 6.22
CA ASP A 57 1.64 7.08 7.35
C ASP A 57 2.03 7.94 8.58
N LEU A 58 3.33 7.97 8.92
CA LEU A 58 3.88 8.78 10.02
C LEU A 58 3.63 10.28 9.87
N ARG A 59 3.52 10.79 8.65
CA ARG A 59 3.24 12.22 8.40
C ARG A 59 1.77 12.57 8.57
N PHE A 60 0.86 11.63 8.32
CA PHE A 60 -0.58 11.91 8.22
C PHE A 60 -1.44 11.25 9.29
N ASN A 61 -0.82 10.66 10.32
CA ASN A 61 -1.52 10.20 11.51
C ASN A 61 -2.29 11.34 12.20
N LEU A 62 -3.45 11.01 12.76
CA LEU A 62 -4.28 11.90 13.57
C LEU A 62 -3.49 12.60 14.68
N ASP A 63 -2.46 11.94 15.22
CA ASP A 63 -1.55 12.47 16.23
C ASP A 63 -0.77 13.70 15.75
N ASN A 64 -0.61 13.89 14.44
CA ASN A 64 0.00 15.08 13.84
C ASN A 64 -1.00 16.18 13.51
N ILE A 65 -2.31 15.93 13.63
CA ILE A 65 -3.33 16.98 13.45
C ILE A 65 -3.39 17.79 14.75
N VAL A 66 -2.61 18.87 14.80
CA VAL A 66 -2.58 19.79 15.94
C VAL A 66 -3.90 20.59 15.98
N GLY A 67 -4.82 20.16 16.84
CA GLY A 67 -6.09 20.85 17.06
C GLY A 67 -6.63 20.60 18.47
N HIS A 68 -6.40 21.54 19.38
CA HIS A 68 -6.91 21.48 20.76
C HIS A 68 -8.31 22.11 20.92
N ASP A 69 -8.95 22.50 19.80
CA ASP A 69 -10.27 23.12 19.81
C ASP A 69 -11.37 22.05 19.95
N TYR A 70 -12.42 22.38 20.71
CA TYR A 70 -13.58 21.50 20.92
C TYR A 70 -14.24 21.06 19.60
N LYS A 71 -14.17 21.88 18.54
CA LYS A 71 -14.70 21.54 17.21
C LYS A 71 -13.90 20.40 16.56
N MET A 72 -12.58 20.38 16.75
CA MET A 72 -11.71 19.32 16.22
C MET A 72 -11.90 18.01 16.97
N LEU A 73 -12.10 18.05 18.28
CA LEU A 73 -12.43 16.87 19.08
C LEU A 73 -13.70 16.17 18.55
N LYS A 74 -14.75 16.93 18.26
CA LYS A 74 -15.98 16.37 17.64
C LYS A 74 -15.74 15.74 16.27
N ILE A 75 -14.81 16.29 15.48
CA ILE A 75 -14.44 15.71 14.19
C ILE A 75 -13.71 14.38 14.42
N PHE A 76 -12.82 14.30 15.41
CA PHE A 76 -12.13 13.05 15.75
C PHE A 76 -13.11 11.97 16.20
N ASP A 77 -14.09 12.30 17.05
CA ASP A 77 -15.15 11.36 17.45
C ASP A 77 -15.94 10.85 16.23
N LEU A 78 -16.24 11.73 15.27
CA LEU A 78 -16.94 11.35 14.04
C LEU A 78 -16.08 10.46 13.15
N ILE A 79 -14.78 10.72 13.05
CA ILE A 79 -13.84 9.88 12.30
C ILE A 79 -13.83 8.48 12.91
N GLU A 80 -13.74 8.34 14.23
CA GLU A 80 -13.77 7.05 14.91
C GLU A 80 -15.08 6.30 14.66
N ALA A 81 -16.23 6.99 14.71
CA ALA A 81 -17.53 6.38 14.47
C ALA A 81 -17.74 5.90 13.02
N VAL A 82 -17.12 6.58 12.04
CA VAL A 82 -17.35 6.32 10.61
C VAL A 82 -16.23 5.49 9.97
N ALA A 83 -15.06 5.34 10.61
CA ALA A 83 -13.91 4.64 10.06
C ALA A 83 -14.24 3.23 9.52
N ASP A 84 -14.93 2.40 10.29
CA ASP A 84 -15.29 1.03 9.87
C ASP A 84 -16.58 0.94 9.03
N SER A 85 -17.25 2.07 8.82
CA SER A 85 -18.44 2.11 7.99
C SER A 85 -18.13 1.88 6.51
N ARG A 86 -19.09 1.29 5.78
CA ARG A 86 -19.04 1.17 4.32
C ARG A 86 -19.68 2.36 3.58
N THR A 87 -20.12 3.37 4.31
CA THR A 87 -20.76 4.56 3.75
C THR A 87 -19.77 5.55 3.14
N THR A 88 -20.22 6.32 2.16
CA THR A 88 -19.46 7.44 1.59
C THR A 88 -19.43 8.61 2.58
N VAL A 89 -18.26 9.24 2.74
CA VAL A 89 -18.06 10.41 3.62
C VAL A 89 -17.84 11.66 2.77
N LEU A 90 -18.57 12.72 3.07
CA LEU A 90 -18.37 14.04 2.47
C LEU A 90 -17.64 14.95 3.46
N ILE A 91 -16.48 15.48 3.06
CA ILE A 91 -15.67 16.39 3.88
C ILE A 91 -15.74 17.79 3.27
N GLN A 92 -16.26 18.75 4.04
CA GLN A 92 -16.39 20.15 3.63
C GLN A 92 -15.51 21.06 4.49
N GLY A 93 -15.09 22.17 3.89
CA GLY A 93 -14.27 23.19 4.56
C GLY A 93 -13.47 24.01 3.54
N ASP A 94 -12.96 25.16 3.97
CA ASP A 94 -12.21 26.06 3.12
C ASP A 94 -10.89 25.43 2.62
N SER A 95 -10.32 25.99 1.56
CA SER A 95 -9.02 25.52 1.04
C SER A 95 -7.94 25.61 2.12
N GLY A 96 -7.13 24.55 2.26
CA GLY A 96 -6.06 24.51 3.26
C GLY A 96 -6.46 24.07 4.68
N THR A 97 -7.73 23.76 4.95
CA THR A 97 -8.19 23.32 6.30
C THR A 97 -7.89 21.85 6.65
N GLY A 98 -7.09 21.14 5.84
CA GLY A 98 -6.68 19.77 6.14
C GLY A 98 -7.68 18.67 5.76
N LYS A 99 -8.62 18.93 4.83
CA LYS A 99 -9.61 17.93 4.35
C LYS A 99 -8.97 16.60 3.92
N THR A 100 -7.84 16.65 3.21
CA THR A 100 -7.08 15.46 2.82
C THR A 100 -6.54 14.68 4.03
N MET A 101 -6.09 15.36 5.09
CA MET A 101 -5.64 14.70 6.32
C MET A 101 -6.78 13.97 7.00
N ILE A 102 -7.98 14.58 7.05
CA ILE A 102 -9.18 13.93 7.60
C ILE A 102 -9.54 12.67 6.80
N ALA A 103 -9.50 12.72 5.47
CA ALA A 103 -9.79 11.56 4.62
C ALA A 103 -8.81 10.40 4.88
N ARG A 104 -7.51 10.71 4.99
CA ARG A 104 -6.47 9.72 5.32
C ARG A 104 -6.63 9.15 6.72
N ALA A 105 -6.99 9.99 7.68
CA ALA A 105 -7.27 9.57 9.05
C ALA A 105 -8.42 8.55 9.14
N ILE A 106 -9.50 8.77 8.40
CA ILE A 106 -10.61 7.81 8.28
C ILE A 106 -10.12 6.47 7.72
N HIS A 107 -9.34 6.50 6.63
CA HIS A 107 -8.80 5.28 6.01
C HIS A 107 -7.87 4.51 6.95
N HIS A 108 -6.95 5.20 7.64
CA HIS A 108 -5.97 4.59 8.53
C HIS A 108 -6.62 3.94 9.77
N ARG A 109 -7.75 4.48 10.23
CA ARG A 109 -8.52 3.91 11.34
C ARG A 109 -9.53 2.83 10.95
N SER A 110 -9.72 2.61 9.65
CA SER A 110 -10.67 1.60 9.16
C SER A 110 -10.06 0.20 9.06
N ASP A 111 -10.91 -0.81 8.96
CA ASP A 111 -10.58 -2.18 8.49
C ASP A 111 -9.84 -2.23 7.13
N ARG A 112 -9.76 -1.10 6.40
CA ARG A 112 -9.11 -0.99 5.09
C ARG A 112 -7.73 -0.33 5.16
N ARG A 113 -7.19 -0.05 6.34
CA ARG A 113 -5.89 0.62 6.52
C ARG A 113 -4.75 0.00 5.71
N ASP A 114 -4.75 -1.33 5.55
CA ASP A 114 -3.72 -2.07 4.81
C ASP A 114 -3.95 -2.09 3.28
N LYS A 115 -5.06 -1.50 2.82
CA LYS A 115 -5.41 -1.36 1.40
C LYS A 115 -4.93 -0.01 0.86
N PRO A 116 -4.72 0.11 -0.46
CA PRO A 116 -4.29 1.38 -1.06
C PRO A 116 -5.32 2.50 -0.85
N PHE A 117 -4.83 3.67 -0.45
CA PHE A 117 -5.58 4.93 -0.42
C PHE A 117 -5.21 5.77 -1.63
N VAL A 118 -6.17 6.04 -2.51
CA VAL A 118 -5.96 6.78 -3.75
C VAL A 118 -6.66 8.14 -3.65
N GLU A 119 -5.88 9.22 -3.79
CA GLU A 119 -6.38 10.59 -3.79
C GLU A 119 -6.45 11.10 -5.24
N VAL A 120 -7.64 11.52 -5.66
CA VAL A 120 -7.87 12.07 -7.01
C VAL A 120 -8.32 13.52 -6.86
N SER A 121 -7.50 14.44 -7.38
CA SER A 121 -7.83 15.87 -7.40
C SER A 121 -8.57 16.22 -8.69
N CYS A 122 -9.90 16.28 -8.63
CA CYS A 122 -10.73 16.61 -9.80
C CYS A 122 -10.49 18.03 -10.36
N GLY A 123 -9.89 18.94 -9.59
CA GLY A 123 -9.56 20.29 -10.05
C GLY A 123 -8.29 20.38 -10.91
N ALA A 124 -7.45 19.34 -10.89
CA ALA A 124 -6.18 19.31 -11.63
C ALA A 124 -6.26 18.50 -12.94
N ILE A 125 -7.35 17.76 -13.15
CA ILE A 125 -7.52 16.86 -14.29
C ILE A 125 -8.59 17.45 -15.23
N PRO A 126 -8.30 17.62 -16.53
CA PRO A 126 -9.30 18.01 -17.52
C PRO A 126 -10.46 17.01 -17.54
N GLU A 127 -11.70 17.50 -17.64
CA GLU A 127 -12.92 16.67 -17.58
C GLU A 127 -12.89 15.48 -18.56
N SER A 128 -12.34 15.68 -19.76
CA SER A 128 -12.18 14.65 -20.79
C SER A 128 -11.21 13.51 -20.43
N LEU A 129 -10.27 13.75 -19.51
CA LEU A 129 -9.31 12.76 -19.02
C LEU A 129 -9.77 12.10 -17.71
N LEU A 130 -10.68 12.73 -16.97
CA LEU A 130 -11.13 12.25 -15.67
C LEU A 130 -11.82 10.87 -15.77
N GLU A 131 -12.71 10.69 -16.74
CA GLU A 131 -13.39 9.41 -16.95
C GLU A 131 -12.41 8.30 -17.35
N SER A 132 -11.42 8.64 -18.19
CA SER A 132 -10.42 7.67 -18.67
C SER A 132 -9.47 7.23 -17.55
N GLU A 133 -9.11 8.13 -16.62
CA GLU A 133 -8.27 7.83 -15.45
C GLU A 133 -9.02 7.07 -14.35
N LEU A 134 -10.30 7.39 -14.11
CA LEU A 134 -11.09 6.77 -13.04
C LEU A 134 -11.60 5.37 -13.40
N PHE A 135 -12.01 5.16 -14.65
CA PHE A 135 -12.68 3.93 -15.07
C PHE A 135 -11.84 3.08 -16.03
N GLY A 136 -10.73 3.62 -16.53
CA GLY A 136 -9.91 2.98 -17.56
C GLY A 136 -10.55 3.09 -18.94
N HIS A 137 -9.76 3.46 -19.94
CA HIS A 137 -10.21 3.48 -21.32
C HIS A 137 -10.18 2.07 -21.92
N VAL A 138 -11.35 1.52 -22.28
CA VAL A 138 -11.42 0.36 -23.17
C VAL A 138 -11.29 0.89 -24.60
N LYS A 139 -10.18 0.59 -25.28
CA LYS A 139 -10.04 0.86 -26.71
C LYS A 139 -11.14 0.10 -27.46
N GLY A 140 -12.08 0.83 -28.06
CA GLY A 140 -13.11 0.37 -28.98
C GLY A 140 -13.45 1.48 -29.95
#